data_AF-A0A7V0ZKL3-F1
#
_entry.id   AF-A0A7V0ZKL3-F1
#
_cell.length_a   1.000
_cell.length_b   1.000
_cell.length_c   1.000
_cell.angle_alpha   90.00
_cell.angle_beta   90.00
_cell.angle_gamma   90.00
#
_symmetry.space_group_name_H-M   'P 1'
#
loop_
_entity.id
_entity.type
_entity.pdbx_description
1 polymer ?
#
loop_
_entity_poly.entity_id
_entity_poly.type
_entity_poly.pdbx_seq_one_letter_code
_entity_poly.pdbx_strand_id
1 'polypeptide(L)'
;KPLGVLAVCWLLGRLLLALGSSLPTWLLVATDLSFLFFAAVAMAYPVLKVKQWRNLIFVPMLFVLALLNGASHWGVSNNRPELALQSLHGAVLLITLIIAVVGGRVIPFFTTNATGCERLPPKRWLEVLSVTTISLLVLAAFVGFSRVPAAAMVVLCLIGALANGWRFLRWGIQYSWGVPLLWSLHLAYAFIPLGLLALALYSAGYLASASTALHCFTTGAIGGMILAMISRVTLGHTGRPLQPPAAMVPAYIFILSGAVMRVVVPAVWPQYTPWGIALAGVFWMLAYGIFLIYYGPMLLAPRADGRPG
;
A
#
# COMPACT_ATOMS: atom_id res chain seq x y z
N LYS A 1 11.96 -20.81 -11.03
CA LYS A 1 12.44 -21.21 -9.69
C LYS A 1 12.78 -20.06 -8.71
N PRO A 2 13.29 -18.86 -9.10
CA PRO A 2 13.66 -17.83 -8.12
C PRO A 2 12.48 -17.26 -7.29
N LEU A 3 11.26 -17.27 -7.82
CA LEU A 3 10.05 -16.84 -7.08
C LEU A 3 9.72 -17.75 -5.88
N GLY A 4 9.98 -19.05 -5.99
CA GLY A 4 9.73 -20.01 -4.91
C GLY A 4 10.61 -19.74 -3.68
N VAL A 5 11.86 -19.31 -3.90
CA VAL A 5 12.76 -18.91 -2.81
C VAL A 5 12.21 -17.70 -2.07
N LEU A 6 11.73 -16.68 -2.79
CA LEU A 6 11.13 -15.51 -2.17
C LEU A 6 9.88 -15.86 -1.34
N ALA A 7 9.04 -16.77 -1.86
CA ALA A 7 7.85 -17.23 -1.14
C ALA A 7 8.22 -17.96 0.16
N VAL A 8 9.24 -18.83 0.12
CA VAL A 8 9.75 -19.53 1.31
C VAL A 8 10.36 -18.54 2.31
N CYS A 9 11.18 -17.60 1.86
CA CYS A 9 11.74 -16.55 2.73
C CYS A 9 10.64 -15.75 3.44
N TRP A 10 9.60 -15.33 2.71
CA TRP A 10 8.46 -14.64 3.29
C TRP A 10 7.72 -15.50 4.31
N LEU A 11 7.41 -16.76 3.96
CA LEU A 11 6.66 -17.65 4.82
C LEU A 11 7.42 -17.98 6.11
N LEU A 12 8.72 -18.25 6.00
CA LEU A 12 9.59 -18.48 7.15
C LEU A 12 9.63 -17.26 8.08
N GLY A 13 9.81 -16.05 7.55
CA GLY A 13 9.76 -14.82 8.37
C GLY A 13 8.46 -14.69 9.16
N ARG A 14 7.30 -14.97 8.52
CA ARG A 14 5.99 -14.94 9.20
C ARG A 14 5.84 -16.01 10.28
N LEU A 15 6.21 -17.25 9.97
CA LEU A 15 6.09 -18.37 10.90
C LEU A 15 7.02 -18.22 12.11
N LEU A 16 8.26 -17.78 11.90
CA LEU A 16 9.21 -17.58 12.98
C LEU A 16 8.84 -16.39 13.87
N LEU A 17 8.29 -15.30 13.32
CA LEU A 17 7.76 -14.22 14.16
C LEU A 17 6.53 -14.66 14.98
N ALA A 18 5.69 -15.55 14.44
CA ALA A 18 4.48 -16.02 15.13
C ALA A 18 4.75 -17.10 16.18
N LEU A 19 5.67 -18.03 15.90
CA LEU A 19 5.88 -19.25 16.70
C LEU A 19 7.29 -19.34 17.31
N GLY A 20 8.23 -18.52 16.86
CA GLY A 20 9.64 -18.59 17.20
C GLY A 20 10.04 -17.71 18.39
N SER A 21 9.15 -17.44 19.34
CA SER A 21 9.45 -16.61 20.52
C SER A 21 10.60 -17.14 21.38
N SER A 22 10.89 -18.44 21.30
CA SER A 22 12.01 -19.11 21.98
C SER A 22 13.32 -19.10 21.19
N LEU A 23 13.31 -18.64 19.93
CA LEU A 23 14.49 -18.61 19.08
C LEU A 23 15.36 -17.37 19.34
N PRO A 24 16.66 -17.42 19.02
CA PRO A 24 17.53 -16.25 19.12
C PRO A 24 17.03 -15.10 18.25
N THR A 25 17.03 -13.88 18.80
CA THR A 25 16.52 -12.68 18.11
C THR A 25 17.18 -12.45 16.74
N TRP A 26 18.48 -12.69 16.61
CA TRP A 26 19.19 -12.51 15.34
C TRP A 26 18.63 -13.38 14.22
N LEU A 27 18.13 -14.58 14.54
CA LEU A 27 17.54 -15.50 13.56
C LEU A 27 16.16 -15.00 13.10
N LEU A 28 15.35 -14.47 14.02
CA LEU A 28 14.06 -13.85 13.70
C LEU A 28 14.26 -12.64 12.78
N VAL A 29 15.23 -11.78 13.10
CA VAL A 29 15.54 -10.58 12.30
C VAL A 29 16.08 -10.97 10.92
N ALA A 30 17.04 -11.90 10.85
CA ALA A 30 17.65 -12.30 9.58
C ALA A 30 16.60 -12.91 8.62
N THR A 31 15.71 -13.75 9.14
CA THR A 31 14.66 -14.39 8.33
C THR A 31 13.59 -13.40 7.87
N ASP A 32 13.15 -12.49 8.74
CA ASP A 32 12.18 -11.46 8.36
C ASP A 32 12.74 -10.43 7.35
N LEU A 33 14.02 -10.09 7.44
CA LEU A 33 14.69 -9.22 6.46
C LEU A 33 14.98 -9.89 5.12
N SER A 34 15.13 -11.21 5.12
CA SER A 34 15.55 -11.96 3.93
C SER A 34 14.65 -11.73 2.72
N PHE A 35 13.33 -11.66 2.93
CA PHE A 35 12.38 -11.45 1.84
C PHE A 35 12.60 -10.12 1.12
N LEU A 36 12.65 -9.00 1.86
CA LEU A 36 12.82 -7.67 1.25
C LEU A 36 14.18 -7.54 0.56
N PHE A 37 15.23 -8.07 1.17
CA PHE A 37 16.57 -8.07 0.59
C PHE A 37 16.61 -8.87 -0.72
N PHE A 38 16.18 -10.13 -0.70
CA PHE A 38 16.18 -10.96 -1.91
C PHE A 38 15.20 -10.47 -2.96
N ALA A 39 14.06 -9.87 -2.58
CA ALA A 39 13.14 -9.24 -3.52
C ALA A 39 13.80 -8.06 -4.24
N ALA A 40 14.58 -7.23 -3.54
CA ALA A 40 15.32 -6.13 -4.14
C ALA A 40 16.34 -6.64 -5.17
N VAL A 41 17.10 -7.69 -4.83
CA VAL A 41 18.08 -8.32 -5.74
C VAL A 41 17.39 -8.96 -6.94
N ALA A 42 16.31 -9.72 -6.71
CA ALA A 42 15.54 -10.38 -7.75
C ALA A 42 14.90 -9.38 -8.73
N MET A 43 14.52 -8.20 -8.25
CA MET A 43 14.01 -7.12 -9.08
C MET A 43 15.14 -6.37 -9.82
N ALA A 44 16.29 -6.17 -9.18
CA ALA A 44 17.42 -5.47 -9.79
C ALA A 44 17.96 -6.20 -11.01
N TYR A 45 18.11 -7.54 -10.93
CA TYR A 45 18.71 -8.34 -12.00
C TYR A 45 18.05 -8.15 -13.39
N PRO A 46 16.73 -8.39 -13.58
CA PRO A 46 16.11 -8.21 -14.89
C PRO A 46 16.12 -6.75 -15.32
N VAL A 47 15.87 -5.81 -14.41
CA VAL A 47 15.80 -4.37 -14.74
C VAL A 47 17.15 -3.86 -15.24
N LEU A 48 18.25 -4.25 -14.61
CA LEU A 48 19.61 -3.92 -15.06
C LEU A 48 19.95 -4.63 -16.37
N LYS A 49 19.61 -5.93 -16.49
CA LYS A 49 19.88 -6.73 -17.69
C LYS A 49 19.23 -6.17 -18.94
N VAL A 50 17.97 -5.73 -18.86
CA VAL A 50 17.25 -5.10 -19.99
C VAL A 50 17.29 -3.57 -19.99
N LYS A 51 18.14 -2.97 -19.13
CA LYS A 51 18.37 -1.51 -19.03
C LYS A 51 17.07 -0.69 -18.87
N GLN A 52 16.10 -1.22 -18.13
CA GLN A 52 14.82 -0.56 -17.85
C GLN A 52 14.95 0.45 -16.70
N TRP A 53 15.82 1.45 -16.86
CA TRP A 53 16.23 2.40 -15.80
C TRP A 53 15.06 3.05 -15.04
N ARG A 54 13.94 3.30 -15.72
CA ARG A 54 12.72 3.88 -15.12
C ARG A 54 12.11 3.01 -14.02
N ASN A 55 12.35 1.69 -14.07
CA ASN A 55 11.86 0.73 -13.06
C ASN A 55 12.91 0.44 -11.99
N LEU A 56 14.13 0.95 -12.09
CA LEU A 56 15.11 0.78 -11.01
C LEU A 56 14.71 1.48 -9.74
N ILE A 57 13.82 2.47 -9.79
CA ILE A 57 13.34 3.22 -8.61
C ILE A 57 12.80 2.30 -7.50
N PHE A 58 12.25 1.13 -7.84
CA PHE A 58 11.73 0.19 -6.86
C PHE A 58 12.83 -0.56 -6.08
N VAL A 59 14.01 -0.75 -6.66
CA VAL A 59 15.13 -1.46 -6.03
C VAL A 59 15.62 -0.72 -4.77
N PRO A 60 16.04 0.57 -4.81
CA PRO A 60 16.44 1.29 -3.61
C PRO A 60 15.28 1.43 -2.62
N MET A 61 14.03 1.52 -3.08
CA MET A 61 12.87 1.55 -2.18
C MET A 61 12.72 0.24 -1.40
N LEU A 62 12.90 -0.93 -2.04
CA LEU A 62 12.87 -2.23 -1.36
C LEU A 62 14.04 -2.36 -0.35
N PHE A 63 15.22 -1.84 -0.69
CA PHE A 63 16.34 -1.78 0.26
C PHE A 63 16.04 -0.87 1.44
N VAL A 64 15.47 0.32 1.22
CA VAL A 64 15.06 1.22 2.30
C VAL A 64 13.99 0.58 3.17
N LEU A 65 13.03 -0.15 2.60
CA LEU A 65 12.06 -0.94 3.37
C LEU A 65 12.74 -2.02 4.22
N ALA A 66 13.76 -2.71 3.70
CA ALA A 66 14.54 -3.68 4.46
C ALA A 66 15.28 -2.99 5.63
N LEU A 67 15.90 -1.84 5.39
CA LEU A 67 16.58 -1.05 6.42
C LEU A 67 15.62 -0.56 7.50
N LEU A 68 14.44 -0.06 7.11
CA LEU A 68 13.38 0.35 8.04
C LEU A 68 12.89 -0.85 8.88
N ASN A 69 12.71 -2.01 8.26
CA ASN A 69 12.33 -3.22 9.00
C ASN A 69 13.42 -3.62 10.00
N GLY A 70 14.69 -3.53 9.62
CA GLY A 70 15.84 -3.81 10.49
C GLY A 70 15.94 -2.81 11.64
N ALA A 71 15.72 -1.52 11.36
CA ALA A 71 15.67 -0.46 12.36
C ALA A 71 14.52 -0.66 13.35
N SER A 72 13.38 -1.19 12.88
CA SER A 72 12.25 -1.58 13.75
C SER A 72 12.63 -2.69 14.73
N HIS A 73 13.21 -3.78 14.23
CA HIS A 73 13.71 -4.88 15.06
C HIS A 73 14.79 -4.43 16.04
N TRP A 74 15.70 -3.56 15.58
CA TRP A 74 16.73 -2.96 16.42
C TRP A 74 16.11 -2.10 17.53
N GLY A 75 15.09 -1.30 17.20
CA GLY A 75 14.34 -0.50 18.16
C GLY A 75 13.70 -1.35 19.26
N VAL A 76 13.02 -2.44 18.89
CA VAL A 76 12.42 -3.37 19.86
C VAL A 76 13.49 -4.04 20.72
N SER A 77 14.56 -4.56 20.11
CA SER A 77 15.62 -5.30 20.82
C SER A 77 16.42 -4.44 21.80
N ASN A 78 16.45 -3.12 21.59
CA ASN A 78 17.18 -2.16 22.43
C ASN A 78 16.25 -1.29 23.30
N ASN A 79 14.97 -1.66 23.48
CA ASN A 79 13.98 -0.90 24.25
C ASN A 79 13.83 0.57 23.78
N ARG A 80 13.86 0.81 22.48
CA ARG A 80 13.65 2.11 21.82
C ARG A 80 12.36 2.08 20.99
N PRO A 81 11.17 2.09 21.63
CA PRO A 81 9.89 1.98 20.93
C PRO A 81 9.64 3.13 19.95
N GLU A 82 10.21 4.32 20.18
CA GLU A 82 10.10 5.47 19.28
C GLU A 82 10.77 5.18 17.94
N LEU A 83 11.95 4.55 17.94
CA LEU A 83 12.66 4.17 16.72
C LEU A 83 11.88 3.13 15.93
N ALA A 84 11.25 2.17 16.62
CA ALA A 84 10.41 1.18 15.98
C ALA A 84 9.19 1.82 15.31
N LEU A 85 8.47 2.69 16.01
CA LEU A 85 7.32 3.42 15.47
C LEU A 85 7.71 4.34 14.30
N GLN A 86 8.81 5.08 14.42
CA GLN A 86 9.35 5.91 13.33
C GLN A 86 9.64 5.07 12.08
N SER A 87 10.25 3.89 12.28
CA SER A 87 10.57 2.98 11.19
C SER A 87 9.30 2.46 10.48
N LEU A 88 8.26 2.13 11.26
CA LEU A 88 6.96 1.73 10.73
C LEU A 88 6.27 2.86 9.96
N HIS A 89 6.27 4.09 10.49
CA HIS A 89 5.71 5.26 9.80
C HIS A 89 6.43 5.53 8.47
N GLY A 90 7.77 5.45 8.48
CA GLY A 90 8.60 5.59 7.29
C GLY A 90 8.25 4.53 6.23
N ALA A 91 8.05 3.28 6.64
CA ALA A 91 7.70 2.19 5.72
C ALA A 91 6.32 2.41 5.08
N VAL A 92 5.32 2.79 5.88
CA VAL A 92 3.96 3.08 5.39
C VAL A 92 3.97 4.23 4.39
N LEU A 93 4.67 5.32 4.69
CA LEU A 93 4.74 6.49 3.80
C LEU A 93 5.58 6.21 2.55
N LEU A 94 6.61 5.37 2.63
CA LEU A 94 7.39 4.96 1.47
C LEU A 94 6.54 4.13 0.49
N ILE A 95 5.71 3.20 0.99
CA ILE A 95 4.77 2.46 0.14
C ILE A 95 3.70 3.41 -0.41
N THR A 96 3.20 4.34 0.40
CA THR A 96 2.27 5.38 -0.07
C THR A 96 2.87 6.23 -1.19
N LEU A 97 4.16 6.59 -1.09
CA LEU A 97 4.90 7.31 -2.12
C LEU A 97 4.98 6.49 -3.41
N ILE A 98 5.24 5.18 -3.32
CA ILE A 98 5.21 4.28 -4.47
C ILE A 98 3.85 4.31 -5.15
N ILE A 99 2.77 4.18 -4.36
CA ILE A 99 1.40 4.22 -4.90
C ILE A 99 1.12 5.58 -5.54
N ALA A 100 1.56 6.69 -4.96
CA ALA A 100 1.40 8.02 -5.54
C ALA A 100 2.13 8.19 -6.87
N VAL A 101 3.36 7.68 -6.99
CA VAL A 101 4.17 7.77 -8.22
C VAL A 101 3.61 6.84 -9.31
N VAL A 102 3.33 5.58 -8.97
CA VAL A 102 2.88 4.57 -9.93
C VAL A 102 1.41 4.79 -10.29
N GLY A 103 0.57 5.13 -9.32
CA GLY A 103 -0.86 5.38 -9.48
C GLY A 103 -1.15 6.45 -10.52
N GLY A 104 -0.45 7.59 -10.48
CA GLY A 104 -0.72 8.68 -11.44
C GLY A 104 -0.32 8.42 -12.88
N ARG A 105 0.37 7.31 -13.17
CA ARG A 105 0.54 6.82 -14.54
C ARG A 105 -0.36 5.62 -14.87
N VAL A 106 -0.50 4.68 -13.93
CA VAL A 106 -1.17 3.39 -14.14
C VAL A 106 -2.68 3.54 -14.12
N ILE A 107 -3.24 4.26 -13.13
CA ILE A 107 -4.69 4.43 -12.98
C ILE A 107 -5.29 5.15 -14.20
N PRO A 108 -4.82 6.35 -14.61
CA PRO A 108 -5.38 7.00 -15.79
C PRO A 108 -5.13 6.22 -17.09
N PHE A 109 -4.01 5.50 -17.22
CA PHE A 109 -3.78 4.61 -18.37
C PHE A 109 -4.82 3.49 -18.42
N PHE A 110 -5.11 2.86 -17.28
CA PHE A 110 -6.11 1.82 -17.18
C PHE A 110 -7.54 2.33 -17.39
N THR A 111 -7.85 3.54 -16.91
CA THR A 111 -9.15 4.19 -17.16
C THR A 111 -9.37 4.35 -18.66
N THR A 112 -8.48 5.08 -19.34
CA THR A 112 -8.60 5.35 -20.78
C THR A 112 -8.63 4.06 -21.61
N ASN A 113 -7.77 3.08 -21.28
CA ASN A 113 -7.71 1.83 -22.06
C ASN A 113 -8.97 0.97 -21.90
N ALA A 114 -9.67 1.05 -20.76
CA ALA A 114 -10.85 0.23 -20.52
C ALA A 114 -12.17 0.92 -20.90
N THR A 115 -12.22 2.25 -20.88
CA THR A 115 -13.46 3.02 -21.11
C THR A 115 -13.46 3.80 -22.43
N GLY A 116 -12.30 3.97 -23.08
CA GLY A 116 -12.14 4.82 -24.25
C GLY A 116 -12.26 6.32 -23.95
N CYS A 117 -12.32 6.73 -22.68
CA CYS A 117 -12.43 8.15 -22.33
C CYS A 117 -11.16 8.93 -22.66
N GLU A 118 -11.32 10.20 -23.05
CA GLU A 118 -10.18 11.07 -23.33
C GLU A 118 -9.28 11.25 -22.09
N ARG A 119 -7.98 11.05 -22.28
CA ARG A 119 -7.00 11.23 -21.20
C ARG A 119 -6.58 12.69 -21.10
N LEU A 120 -6.97 13.35 -20.01
CA LEU A 120 -6.49 14.70 -19.72
C LEU A 120 -4.95 14.71 -19.59
N PRO A 121 -4.26 15.69 -20.20
CA PRO A 121 -2.80 15.78 -20.11
C PRO A 121 -2.35 16.03 -18.66
N PRO A 122 -1.29 15.37 -18.18
CA PRO A 122 -0.80 15.56 -16.82
C PRO A 122 -0.29 17.00 -16.62
N LYS A 123 -0.72 17.64 -15.53
CA LYS A 123 -0.19 18.96 -15.14
C LYS A 123 1.11 18.74 -14.36
N ARG A 124 2.26 19.03 -14.99
CA ARG A 124 3.58 18.73 -14.43
C ARG A 124 3.79 19.27 -13.01
N TRP A 125 3.35 20.49 -12.73
CA TRP A 125 3.49 21.10 -11.40
C TRP A 125 2.67 20.33 -10.34
N LEU A 126 1.49 19.82 -10.70
CA LEU A 126 0.62 19.08 -9.79
C LEU A 126 1.20 17.69 -9.49
N GLU A 127 1.73 17.01 -10.52
CA GLU A 127 2.45 15.74 -10.37
C GLU A 127 3.64 15.89 -9.41
N VAL A 128 4.47 16.93 -9.61
CA VAL A 128 5.63 17.22 -8.77
C VAL A 128 5.18 17.54 -7.34
N LEU A 129 4.17 18.39 -7.16
CA LEU A 129 3.68 18.78 -5.84
C LEU A 129 3.11 17.60 -5.06
N SER A 130 2.29 16.75 -5.70
CA SER A 130 1.71 15.55 -5.08
C SER A 130 2.76 14.56 -4.60
N VAL A 131 3.84 14.36 -5.38
CA VAL A 131 4.93 13.44 -5.02
C VAL A 131 5.87 14.06 -3.98
N THR A 132 6.19 15.35 -4.12
CA THR A 132 7.10 16.06 -3.21
C THR A 132 6.54 16.13 -1.80
N THR A 133 5.24 16.42 -1.65
CA THR A 133 4.60 16.48 -0.32
C THR A 133 4.68 15.15 0.43
N ILE A 134 4.42 14.02 -0.23
CA ILE A 134 4.57 12.69 0.37
C ILE A 134 6.05 12.37 0.64
N SER A 135 6.96 12.79 -0.25
CA SER A 135 8.41 12.60 -0.04
C SER A 135 8.91 13.36 1.19
N LEU A 136 8.46 14.59 1.40
CA LEU A 136 8.76 15.37 2.61
C LEU A 136 8.17 14.71 3.86
N LEU A 137 6.99 14.08 3.77
CA LEU A 137 6.43 13.31 4.88
C LEU A 137 7.23 12.05 5.20
N VAL A 138 7.79 11.38 4.19
CA VAL A 138 8.74 10.28 4.42
C VAL A 138 9.95 10.78 5.21
N LEU A 139 10.52 11.94 4.86
CA LEU A 139 11.60 12.57 5.64
C LEU A 139 11.16 12.93 7.06
N ALA A 140 9.95 13.48 7.22
CA ALA A 140 9.38 13.77 8.53
C ALA A 140 9.22 12.51 9.39
N ALA A 141 8.87 11.36 8.81
CA ALA A 141 8.79 10.09 9.53
C ALA A 141 10.15 9.57 9.97
N PHE A 142 11.22 9.76 9.18
CA PHE A 142 12.58 9.42 9.58
C PHE A 142 13.08 10.23 10.79
N VAL A 143 12.70 11.51 10.87
CA VAL A 143 13.02 12.37 12.03
C VAL A 143 12.08 12.07 13.21
N GLY A 144 10.86 11.62 12.92
CA GLY A 144 9.77 11.38 13.85
C GLY A 144 8.80 12.55 13.91
N PHE A 145 7.50 12.26 13.77
CA PHE A 145 6.45 13.29 13.71
C PHE A 145 6.43 14.22 14.91
N SER A 146 6.77 13.73 16.11
CA SER A 146 6.82 14.54 17.33
C SER A 146 7.92 15.61 17.33
N ARG A 147 8.95 15.47 16.48
CA ARG A 147 10.04 16.44 16.34
C ARG A 147 9.79 17.48 15.26
N VAL A 148 8.75 17.30 14.45
CA VAL A 148 8.38 18.25 13.41
C VAL A 148 7.34 19.23 14.00
N PRO A 149 7.49 20.55 13.81
CA PRO A 149 6.52 21.51 14.30
C PRO A 149 5.11 21.18 13.78
N ALA A 150 4.13 21.15 14.69
CA ALA A 150 2.75 20.79 14.37
C ALA A 150 2.17 21.62 13.21
N ALA A 151 2.40 22.94 13.21
CA ALA A 151 1.96 23.83 12.14
C ALA A 151 2.57 23.46 10.77
N ALA A 152 3.85 23.09 10.73
CA ALA A 152 4.51 22.65 9.51
C ALA A 152 3.91 21.34 8.99
N MET A 153 3.60 20.40 9.89
CA MET A 153 2.96 19.13 9.53
C MET A 153 1.54 19.35 8.99
N VAL A 154 0.74 20.23 9.60
CA VAL A 154 -0.60 20.61 9.13
C VAL A 154 -0.53 21.18 7.72
N VAL A 155 0.32 22.19 7.49
CA VAL A 155 0.46 22.84 6.18
C VAL A 155 0.90 21.84 5.12
N LEU A 156 1.94 21.04 5.39
CA LEU A 156 2.46 20.02 4.47
C LEU A 156 1.38 19.00 4.10
N CYS A 157 0.64 18.50 5.09
CA CYS A 157 -0.41 17.51 4.89
C CYS A 157 -1.62 18.09 4.12
N LEU A 158 -2.04 19.32 4.41
CA LEU A 158 -3.15 19.97 3.69
C LEU A 158 -2.80 20.25 2.22
N ILE A 159 -1.60 20.77 1.94
CA ILE A 159 -1.11 20.95 0.57
C ILE A 159 -1.07 19.59 -0.14
N GLY A 160 -0.54 18.56 0.52
CA GLY A 160 -0.49 17.20 -0.01
C GLY A 160 -1.87 16.61 -0.30
N ALA A 161 -2.83 16.79 0.60
CA ALA A 161 -4.21 16.32 0.46
C ALA A 161 -4.91 16.99 -0.72
N LEU A 162 -4.82 18.32 -0.83
CA LEU A 162 -5.39 19.09 -1.93
C LEU A 162 -4.75 18.74 -3.27
N ALA A 163 -3.41 18.66 -3.32
CA ALA A 163 -2.69 18.31 -4.53
C ALA A 163 -3.04 16.89 -5.00
N ASN A 164 -2.97 15.89 -4.12
CA ASN A 164 -3.30 14.50 -4.47
C ASN A 164 -4.78 14.31 -4.77
N GLY A 165 -5.67 15.01 -4.08
CA GLY A 165 -7.11 15.00 -4.36
C GLY A 165 -7.42 15.59 -5.73
N TRP A 166 -6.90 16.77 -6.05
CA TRP A 166 -7.07 17.36 -7.37
C TRP A 166 -6.47 16.49 -8.47
N ARG A 167 -5.26 15.96 -8.26
CA ARG A 167 -4.60 15.05 -9.20
C ARG A 167 -5.46 13.83 -9.49
N PHE A 168 -6.00 13.21 -8.45
CA PHE A 168 -6.90 12.05 -8.54
C PHE A 168 -8.18 12.33 -9.32
N LEU A 169 -8.84 13.47 -9.07
CA LEU A 169 -10.09 13.82 -9.75
C LEU A 169 -9.91 13.97 -11.28
N ARG A 170 -8.69 14.22 -11.76
CA ARG A 170 -8.37 14.31 -13.20
C ARG A 170 -8.22 12.95 -13.89
N TRP A 171 -8.31 11.83 -13.17
CA TRP A 171 -8.13 10.49 -13.75
C TRP A 171 -9.41 9.86 -14.26
N GLY A 172 -10.55 10.55 -14.16
CA GLY A 172 -11.80 10.12 -14.76
C GLY A 172 -12.53 9.04 -13.96
N ILE A 173 -12.56 9.14 -12.62
CA ILE A 173 -13.28 8.19 -11.74
C ILE A 173 -14.73 7.97 -12.18
N GLN A 174 -15.40 8.98 -12.71
CA GLN A 174 -16.78 8.90 -13.21
C GLN A 174 -16.96 7.82 -14.29
N TYR A 175 -15.93 7.53 -15.09
CA TYR A 175 -15.98 6.50 -16.12
C TYR A 175 -15.69 5.10 -15.57
N SER A 176 -15.23 4.98 -14.33
CA SER A 176 -14.79 3.71 -13.74
C SER A 176 -15.91 2.88 -13.12
N TRP A 177 -17.08 3.47 -12.84
CA TRP A 177 -18.15 2.83 -12.05
C TRP A 177 -18.70 1.54 -12.69
N GLY A 178 -18.73 1.46 -14.03
CA GLY A 178 -19.13 0.25 -14.74
C GLY A 178 -18.09 -0.88 -14.74
N VAL A 179 -16.87 -0.64 -14.25
CA VAL A 179 -15.74 -1.59 -14.32
C VAL A 179 -15.15 -1.81 -12.93
N PRO A 180 -15.45 -2.95 -12.26
CA PRO A 180 -14.97 -3.24 -10.90
C PRO A 180 -13.46 -3.17 -10.69
N LEU A 181 -12.69 -3.60 -11.68
CA LEU A 181 -11.22 -3.53 -11.66
C LEU A 181 -10.68 -2.08 -11.70
N LEU A 182 -11.50 -1.10 -12.11
CA LEU A 182 -11.10 0.30 -12.21
C LEU A 182 -11.53 1.11 -10.99
N TRP A 183 -12.81 1.06 -10.60
CA TRP A 183 -13.26 1.88 -9.48
C TRP A 183 -12.56 1.47 -8.18
N SER A 184 -12.21 0.19 -8.01
CA SER A 184 -11.45 -0.28 -6.85
C SER A 184 -10.08 0.37 -6.73
N LEU A 185 -9.36 0.58 -7.85
CA LEU A 185 -8.09 1.31 -7.89
C LEU A 185 -8.25 2.79 -7.52
N HIS A 186 -9.31 3.42 -8.03
CA HIS A 186 -9.60 4.83 -7.75
C HIS A 186 -9.96 5.04 -6.28
N LEU A 187 -10.86 4.24 -5.74
CA LEU A 187 -11.29 4.35 -4.36
C LEU A 187 -10.16 4.01 -3.39
N ALA A 188 -9.32 3.01 -3.69
CA ALA A 188 -8.11 2.76 -2.91
C ALA A 188 -7.16 3.98 -2.93
N TYR A 189 -6.93 4.59 -4.10
CA TYR A 189 -6.10 5.79 -4.18
C TYR A 189 -6.67 6.97 -3.38
N ALA A 190 -8.00 7.14 -3.36
CA ALA A 190 -8.66 8.23 -2.63
C ALA A 190 -8.33 8.25 -1.13
N PHE A 191 -7.93 7.10 -0.55
CA PHE A 191 -7.47 7.04 0.83
C PHE A 191 -6.12 7.74 1.06
N ILE A 192 -5.32 8.02 0.03
CA ILE A 192 -4.08 8.81 0.17
C ILE A 192 -4.40 10.26 0.56
N PRO A 193 -5.15 11.07 -0.22
CA PRO A 193 -5.50 12.42 0.22
C PRO A 193 -6.32 12.44 1.51
N LEU A 194 -7.18 11.43 1.76
CA LEU A 194 -7.89 11.32 3.05
C LEU A 194 -6.95 11.03 4.22
N GLY A 195 -5.93 10.20 4.03
CA GLY A 195 -4.90 9.94 5.04
C GLY A 195 -4.04 11.16 5.33
N LEU A 196 -3.73 11.95 4.30
CA LEU A 196 -3.04 13.23 4.46
C LEU A 196 -3.89 14.22 5.26
N LEU A 197 -5.18 14.33 4.94
CA LEU A 197 -6.12 15.15 5.71
C LEU A 197 -6.23 14.67 7.17
N ALA A 198 -6.32 13.36 7.40
CA ALA A 198 -6.35 12.79 8.75
C ALA A 198 -5.05 13.08 9.52
N LEU A 199 -3.89 13.04 8.87
CA LEU A 199 -2.62 13.38 9.49
C LEU A 199 -2.52 14.87 9.83
N ALA A 200 -3.11 15.75 9.00
CA ALA A 200 -3.27 17.17 9.32
C ALA A 200 -4.16 17.37 10.55
N LEU A 201 -5.31 16.68 10.62
CA LEU A 201 -6.22 16.73 11.78
C LEU A 201 -5.56 16.23 13.06
N TYR A 202 -4.80 15.14 12.99
CA TYR A 202 -3.97 14.67 14.11
C TYR A 202 -2.97 15.74 14.56
N SER A 203 -2.26 16.34 13.62
CA SER A 203 -1.23 17.34 13.92
C SER A 203 -1.81 18.64 14.47
N ALA A 204 -3.06 18.96 14.12
CA ALA A 204 -3.82 20.07 14.68
C ALA A 204 -4.49 19.75 16.03
N GLY A 205 -4.38 18.51 16.53
CA GLY A 205 -4.95 18.09 17.81
C GLY A 205 -6.42 17.63 17.75
N TYR A 206 -7.01 17.51 16.56
CA TYR A 206 -8.41 17.06 16.39
C TYR A 206 -8.58 15.54 16.37
N LEU A 207 -7.50 14.77 16.13
CA LEU A 207 -7.51 13.31 16.26
C LEU A 207 -6.58 12.88 17.38
N ALA A 208 -7.05 11.94 18.21
CA ALA A 208 -6.29 11.46 19.37
C ALA A 208 -5.08 10.58 18.99
N SER A 209 -5.10 9.94 17.81
CA SER A 209 -4.08 8.96 17.43
C SER A 209 -3.62 9.08 15.99
N ALA A 210 -2.30 9.14 15.80
CA ALA A 210 -1.66 9.00 14.50
C ALA A 210 -1.98 7.65 13.84
N SER A 211 -2.24 6.61 14.64
CA SER A 211 -2.64 5.29 14.15
C SER A 211 -3.88 5.38 13.27
N THR A 212 -4.88 6.17 13.66
CA THR A 212 -6.10 6.37 12.87
C THR A 212 -5.79 6.96 11.50
N ALA A 213 -4.95 7.99 11.42
CA ALA A 213 -4.53 8.59 10.16
C ALA A 213 -3.70 7.60 9.30
N LEU A 214 -2.80 6.85 9.92
CA LEU A 214 -1.97 5.87 9.23
C LEU A 214 -2.78 4.72 8.63
N HIS A 215 -3.93 4.36 9.21
CA HIS A 215 -4.79 3.31 8.66
C HIS A 215 -5.59 3.73 7.42
N CYS A 216 -5.71 5.03 7.13
CA CYS A 216 -6.09 5.46 5.80
C CYS A 216 -5.06 4.96 4.77
N PHE A 217 -3.77 5.12 5.05
CA PHE A 217 -2.71 4.65 4.16
C PHE A 217 -2.60 3.12 4.15
N THR A 218 -2.56 2.45 5.30
CA THR A 218 -2.31 1.01 5.35
C THR A 218 -3.51 0.20 4.91
N THR A 219 -4.68 0.42 5.51
CA THR A 219 -5.88 -0.39 5.22
C THR A 219 -6.55 0.06 3.93
N GLY A 220 -6.79 1.37 3.81
CA GLY A 220 -7.49 1.95 2.66
C GLY A 220 -6.66 1.95 1.38
N ALA A 221 -5.52 2.64 1.40
CA ALA A 221 -4.70 2.80 0.20
C ALA A 221 -3.90 1.55 -0.14
N ILE A 222 -3.02 1.08 0.75
CA ILE A 222 -2.12 -0.04 0.49
C ILE A 222 -2.92 -1.34 0.36
N GLY A 223 -3.76 -1.67 1.34
CA GLY A 223 -4.59 -2.87 1.33
C GLY A 223 -5.55 -2.93 0.14
N GLY A 224 -6.27 -1.83 -0.12
CA GLY A 224 -7.17 -1.72 -1.27
C GLY A 224 -6.43 -1.79 -2.61
N MET A 225 -5.30 -1.09 -2.75
CA MET A 225 -4.51 -1.06 -3.99
C MET A 225 -3.91 -2.42 -4.29
N ILE A 226 -3.42 -3.13 -3.27
CA ILE A 226 -2.94 -4.51 -3.42
C ILE A 226 -4.06 -5.37 -3.98
N LEU A 227 -5.22 -5.44 -3.30
CA LEU A 227 -6.33 -6.29 -3.72
C LEU A 227 -6.81 -5.98 -5.16
N ALA A 228 -6.96 -4.69 -5.48
CA ALA A 228 -7.38 -4.25 -6.81
C ALA A 228 -6.35 -4.63 -7.90
N MET A 229 -5.05 -4.41 -7.63
CA MET A 229 -3.98 -4.71 -8.58
C MET A 229 -3.77 -6.21 -8.76
N ILE A 230 -3.68 -6.99 -7.68
CA ILE A 230 -3.42 -8.43 -7.78
C ILE A 230 -4.56 -9.16 -8.51
N SER A 231 -5.80 -8.69 -8.36
CA SER A 231 -6.95 -9.24 -9.10
C SER A 231 -6.79 -9.01 -10.61
N ARG A 232 -6.49 -7.78 -11.03
CA ARG A 232 -6.24 -7.48 -12.45
C ARG A 232 -5.02 -8.21 -13.01
N VAL A 233 -3.90 -8.17 -12.29
CA VAL A 233 -2.62 -8.74 -12.70
C VAL A 233 -2.71 -10.25 -12.81
N THR A 234 -3.43 -10.92 -11.90
CA THR A 234 -3.64 -12.37 -11.99
C THR A 234 -4.38 -12.76 -13.26
N LEU A 235 -5.46 -12.06 -13.64
CA LEU A 235 -6.15 -12.35 -14.91
C LEU A 235 -5.22 -12.16 -16.11
N GLY A 236 -4.55 -11.00 -16.19
CA GLY A 236 -3.67 -10.68 -17.32
C GLY A 236 -2.46 -11.61 -17.46
N HIS A 237 -1.79 -11.95 -16.35
CA HIS A 237 -0.60 -12.81 -16.38
C HIS A 237 -0.91 -14.30 -16.45
N THR A 238 -2.15 -14.71 -16.19
CA THR A 238 -2.57 -16.09 -16.37
C THR A 238 -3.29 -16.35 -17.70
N GLY A 239 -3.31 -15.35 -18.60
CA GLY A 239 -3.90 -15.47 -19.93
C GLY A 239 -5.43 -15.47 -19.95
N ARG A 240 -6.07 -15.00 -18.88
CA ARG A 240 -7.53 -14.97 -18.74
C ARG A 240 -8.09 -13.59 -19.13
N PRO A 241 -9.35 -13.51 -19.60
CA PRO A 241 -10.01 -12.24 -19.86
C PRO A 241 -9.99 -11.34 -18.61
N LEU A 242 -9.89 -10.02 -18.80
CA LEU A 242 -9.91 -9.02 -17.70
C LEU A 242 -11.32 -8.79 -17.14
N GLN A 243 -12.05 -9.89 -16.90
CA GLN A 243 -13.38 -9.91 -16.30
C GLN A 243 -13.28 -10.62 -14.95
N PRO A 244 -13.38 -9.89 -13.82
CA PRO A 244 -13.31 -10.50 -12.51
C PRO A 244 -14.57 -11.35 -12.25
N PRO A 245 -14.45 -12.44 -11.47
CA PRO A 245 -15.63 -13.16 -10.95
C PRO A 245 -16.56 -12.20 -10.20
N ALA A 246 -17.87 -12.43 -10.27
CA ALA A 246 -18.87 -11.56 -9.63
C ALA A 246 -18.63 -11.37 -8.12
N ALA A 247 -18.09 -12.41 -7.46
CA ALA A 247 -17.72 -12.37 -6.05
C ALA A 247 -16.64 -11.32 -5.71
N MET A 248 -15.85 -10.84 -6.68
CA MET A 248 -14.85 -9.79 -6.41
C MET A 248 -15.45 -8.42 -6.15
N VAL A 249 -16.64 -8.13 -6.66
CA VAL A 249 -17.32 -6.87 -6.36
C VAL A 249 -17.53 -6.70 -4.85
N PRO A 250 -18.16 -7.66 -4.13
CA PRO A 250 -18.26 -7.56 -2.68
C PRO A 250 -16.89 -7.63 -1.98
N ALA A 251 -15.88 -8.32 -2.52
CA ALA A 251 -14.53 -8.28 -1.94
C ALA A 251 -13.92 -6.86 -1.92
N TYR A 252 -14.07 -6.11 -3.01
CA TYR A 252 -13.64 -4.71 -3.07
C TYR A 252 -14.46 -3.82 -2.13
N ILE A 253 -15.76 -4.07 -1.99
CA ILE A 253 -16.59 -3.33 -1.03
C ILE A 253 -16.12 -3.63 0.40
N PHE A 254 -15.86 -4.90 0.75
CA PHE A 254 -15.39 -5.27 2.07
C PHE A 254 -14.06 -4.61 2.43
N ILE A 255 -13.05 -4.62 1.55
CA ILE A 255 -11.76 -3.98 1.89
C ILE A 255 -11.92 -2.47 2.14
N LEU A 256 -12.75 -1.78 1.36
CA LEU A 256 -13.02 -0.35 1.54
C LEU A 256 -13.83 -0.09 2.82
N SER A 257 -14.86 -0.88 3.07
CA SER A 257 -15.64 -0.83 4.32
C SER A 257 -14.77 -1.11 5.54
N GLY A 258 -13.83 -2.06 5.45
CA GLY A 258 -12.85 -2.34 6.49
C GLY A 258 -11.97 -1.13 6.79
N ALA A 259 -11.51 -0.43 5.76
CA ALA A 259 -10.77 0.81 5.92
C ALA A 259 -11.61 1.92 6.59
N VAL A 260 -12.87 2.08 6.16
CA VAL A 260 -13.79 3.06 6.78
C VAL A 260 -14.02 2.73 8.25
N MET A 261 -14.33 1.48 8.60
CA MET A 261 -14.52 1.06 10.00
C MET A 261 -13.26 1.27 10.83
N ARG A 262 -12.09 0.98 10.26
CA ARG A 262 -10.80 1.13 10.94
C ARG A 262 -10.44 2.59 11.24
N VAL A 263 -10.94 3.54 10.47
CA VAL A 263 -10.59 4.96 10.59
C VAL A 263 -11.69 5.77 11.25
N VAL A 264 -12.93 5.65 10.76
CA VAL A 264 -14.05 6.51 11.20
C VAL A 264 -14.51 6.16 12.60
N VAL A 265 -14.61 4.87 12.95
CA VAL A 265 -15.08 4.48 14.29
C VAL A 265 -14.13 5.00 15.38
N PRO A 266 -12.81 4.78 15.32
CA PRO A 266 -11.90 5.33 16.34
C PRO A 266 -11.80 6.87 16.32
N ALA A 267 -12.08 7.51 15.18
CA ALA A 267 -12.06 8.97 15.07
C ALA A 267 -13.30 9.65 15.68
N VAL A 268 -14.49 9.08 15.46
CA VAL A 268 -15.78 9.71 15.80
C VAL A 268 -16.37 9.12 17.08
N TRP A 269 -16.21 7.82 17.30
CA TRP A 269 -16.72 7.10 18.48
C TRP A 269 -15.61 6.28 19.16
N PRO A 270 -14.66 6.93 19.84
CA PRO A 270 -13.51 6.27 20.46
C PRO A 270 -13.90 5.11 21.39
N GLN A 271 -15.05 5.18 22.06
CA GLN A 271 -15.59 4.14 22.93
C GLN A 271 -15.88 2.80 22.20
N TYR A 272 -16.10 2.83 20.89
CA TYR A 272 -16.34 1.64 20.06
C TYR A 272 -15.11 1.20 19.26
N THR A 273 -13.93 1.75 19.58
CA THR A 273 -12.66 1.41 18.89
C THR A 273 -12.41 -0.10 18.79
N PRO A 274 -12.57 -0.92 19.86
CA PRO A 274 -12.39 -2.37 19.76
C PRO A 274 -13.29 -3.04 18.73
N TRP A 275 -14.58 -2.64 18.69
CA TRP A 275 -15.56 -3.15 17.73
C TRP A 275 -15.25 -2.72 16.31
N GLY A 276 -14.86 -1.45 16.11
CA GLY A 276 -14.46 -0.94 14.80
C GLY A 276 -13.23 -1.68 14.23
N ILE A 277 -12.24 -1.98 15.08
CA ILE A 277 -11.06 -2.75 14.70
C ILE A 277 -11.44 -4.21 14.38
N ALA A 278 -12.26 -4.85 15.21
CA ALA A 278 -12.70 -6.23 14.97
C ALA A 278 -13.47 -6.38 13.66
N LEU A 279 -14.42 -5.47 13.40
CA LEU A 279 -15.22 -5.47 12.18
C LEU A 279 -14.35 -5.19 10.93
N ALA A 280 -13.38 -4.28 11.05
CA ALA A 280 -12.39 -4.06 9.99
C ALA A 280 -11.59 -5.33 9.67
N GLY A 281 -11.19 -6.09 10.70
CA GLY A 281 -10.54 -7.39 10.56
C GLY A 281 -11.42 -8.42 9.84
N VAL A 282 -12.70 -8.52 10.21
CA VAL A 282 -13.66 -9.40 9.53
C VAL A 282 -13.80 -9.06 8.05
N PHE A 283 -14.00 -7.78 7.72
CA PHE A 283 -14.09 -7.36 6.32
C PHE A 283 -12.80 -7.60 5.54
N TRP A 284 -11.64 -7.40 6.15
CA TRP A 284 -10.35 -7.74 5.55
C TRP A 284 -10.27 -9.23 5.21
N MET A 285 -10.61 -10.10 6.17
CA MET A 285 -10.59 -11.56 5.98
C MET A 285 -11.56 -12.00 4.88
N LEU A 286 -12.77 -11.42 4.83
CA LEU A 286 -13.73 -11.71 3.76
C LEU A 286 -13.20 -11.27 2.39
N ALA A 287 -12.65 -10.06 2.28
CA ALA A 287 -12.13 -9.53 1.02
C ALA A 287 -11.00 -10.39 0.44
N TYR A 288 -9.98 -10.69 1.25
CA TYR A 288 -8.85 -11.50 0.82
C TYR A 288 -9.20 -13.00 0.73
N GLY A 289 -10.13 -13.49 1.54
CA GLY A 289 -10.65 -14.86 1.45
C GLY A 289 -11.33 -15.12 0.11
N ILE A 290 -12.19 -14.19 -0.34
CA ILE A 290 -12.80 -14.26 -1.67
C ILE A 290 -11.72 -14.26 -2.76
N PHE A 291 -10.73 -13.37 -2.67
CA PHE A 291 -9.62 -13.38 -3.63
C PHE A 291 -8.91 -14.74 -3.67
N LEU A 292 -8.55 -15.31 -2.52
CA LEU A 292 -7.87 -16.60 -2.45
C LEU A 292 -8.70 -17.74 -3.05
N ILE A 293 -10.01 -17.79 -2.76
CA ILE A 293 -10.92 -18.83 -3.27
C ILE A 293 -10.98 -18.81 -4.80
N TYR A 294 -11.12 -17.63 -5.41
CA TYR A 294 -11.33 -17.52 -6.85
C TYR A 294 -10.02 -17.40 -7.66
N TYR A 295 -9.01 -16.72 -7.13
CA TYR A 295 -7.75 -16.44 -7.84
C TYR A 295 -6.62 -17.39 -7.46
N GLY A 296 -6.68 -18.01 -6.27
CA GLY A 296 -5.70 -19.02 -5.85
C GLY A 296 -5.56 -20.17 -6.86
N PRO A 297 -6.65 -20.81 -7.29
CA PRO A 297 -6.59 -21.87 -8.31
C PRO A 297 -6.02 -21.37 -9.65
N MET A 298 -6.26 -20.11 -10.03
CA MET A 298 -5.74 -19.52 -11.27
C MET A 298 -4.21 -19.38 -11.24
N LEU A 299 -3.63 -19.13 -10.06
CA LEU A 299 -2.19 -18.96 -9.84
C LEU A 299 -1.45 -20.28 -9.69
N LEU A 300 -2.16 -21.36 -9.34
CA LEU A 300 -1.60 -22.71 -9.22
C LEU A 300 -1.77 -23.54 -10.50
N ALA A 301 -2.67 -23.12 -11.38
CA ALA A 301 -2.87 -23.74 -12.69
C ALA A 301 -1.92 -23.15 -13.75
N PRO A 302 -1.55 -23.93 -14.77
CA PRO A 302 -0.90 -23.40 -15.96
C PRO A 302 -1.71 -22.26 -16.59
N ARG A 303 -1.01 -21.38 -17.32
CA ARG A 303 -1.66 -20.30 -18.07
C ARG A 303 -2.71 -20.85 -19.03
N ALA A 304 -3.83 -20.16 -19.12
CA ALA A 304 -4.94 -20.54 -20.00
C ALA A 304 -4.60 -20.42 -21.49
N ASP A 305 -3.60 -19.60 -21.84
CA ASP A 305 -3.14 -19.37 -23.21
C ASP A 305 -1.96 -20.27 -23.64
N GLY A 306 -1.54 -21.22 -22.80
CA GLY A 306 -0.45 -22.16 -23.08
C GLY A 306 0.95 -21.53 -23.16
N ARG A 307 1.09 -20.23 -22.88
CA ARG A 307 2.40 -19.54 -22.88
C ARG A 307 3.19 -19.86 -21.61
N PRO A 308 4.52 -19.63 -21.61
CA PRO A 308 5.32 -19.77 -20.40
C PRO A 308 4.85 -18.79 -19.31
N GLY A 309 4.61 -19.30 -18.11
CA GLY A 309 4.33 -18.52 -16.90
C GLY A 309 3.69 -19.35 -15.81
#